data_AF-A0A7X3G5X2-F1
#
_entry.id   AF-A0A7X3G5X2-F1
#
_cell.length_a   1.000
_cell.length_b   1.000
_cell.length_c   1.000
_cell.angle_alpha   90.00
_cell.angle_beta   90.00
_cell.angle_gamma   90.00
#
_symmetry.space_group_name_H-M   'P 1'
#
loop_
_entity.id
_entity.type
_entity.pdbx_description
1 polymer ?
#
loop_
_entity_poly.entity_id
_entity_poly.type
_entity_poly.pdbx_seq_one_letter_code
_entity_poly.pdbx_strand_id
1 'polypeptide(L)'
;MDSPDRRFPPDAHDAPAVNHAGGIARLMGDGALFGRVLARFRNEYRQAAAGIRTAHDQGDTALALRLVHTLKGAAGMIEAVPLRRQADIVEGLLRGGAGDVHGSLARLQDELERVLRELDALALTLPERRPAAPAQPPAEMDHAIVDRLMALLDEGNGDAVDLVREGAGALAAQLGEGCYRQVADLVEGFDFDGALALLRERAGG
;
A
#
# COMPACT_ATOMS: atom_id res chain seq x y z
N MET A 1 -21.86 34.56 -36.75
CA MET A 1 -21.81 34.94 -35.33
C MET A 1 -21.74 33.66 -34.54
N ASP A 2 -20.52 33.36 -34.11
CA ASP A 2 -20.12 32.16 -33.38
C ASP A 2 -20.69 32.24 -31.96
N SER A 3 -21.41 31.22 -31.51
CA SER A 3 -21.89 31.10 -30.13
C SER A 3 -21.44 29.76 -29.56
N PRO A 4 -21.01 29.75 -28.29
CA PRO A 4 -19.91 28.93 -27.85
C PRO A 4 -20.33 27.49 -27.55
N ASP A 5 -19.47 26.59 -28.01
CA ASP A 5 -19.33 25.20 -27.61
C ASP A 5 -19.29 25.11 -26.07
N ARG A 6 -20.45 24.94 -25.43
CA ARG A 6 -20.54 24.51 -24.03
C ARG A 6 -20.12 23.04 -23.99
N ARG A 7 -18.82 22.79 -23.91
CA ARG A 7 -18.29 21.52 -23.43
C ARG A 7 -18.83 21.33 -22.02
N PHE A 8 -19.80 20.44 -21.89
CA PHE A 8 -20.10 19.79 -20.63
C PHE A 8 -18.78 19.22 -20.11
N PRO A 9 -18.36 19.51 -18.87
CA PRO A 9 -17.28 18.74 -18.26
C PRO A 9 -17.71 17.27 -18.31
N PRO A 10 -16.81 16.33 -18.66
CA PRO A 10 -17.14 14.91 -18.61
C PRO A 10 -17.70 14.61 -17.23
N ASP A 11 -18.81 13.89 -17.18
CA ASP A 11 -19.48 13.50 -15.95
C ASP A 11 -18.43 13.09 -14.91
N ALA A 12 -18.45 13.71 -13.73
CA ALA A 12 -17.46 13.48 -12.66
C ALA A 12 -17.38 12.00 -12.19
N HIS A 13 -18.27 11.14 -12.71
CA HIS A 13 -18.25 9.70 -12.55
C HIS A 13 -17.22 8.96 -13.41
N ASP A 14 -16.71 9.56 -14.50
CA ASP A 14 -15.74 8.91 -15.42
C ASP A 14 -14.29 9.36 -15.21
N ALA A 15 -14.05 10.31 -14.30
CA ALA A 15 -12.70 10.68 -13.92
C ALA A 15 -12.05 9.54 -13.09
N PRO A 16 -10.76 9.25 -13.31
CA PRO A 16 -10.06 8.27 -12.49
C PRO A 16 -10.04 8.76 -11.03
N ALA A 17 -10.34 7.85 -10.11
CA ALA A 17 -10.28 8.10 -8.68
C ALA A 17 -8.84 8.38 -8.21
N VAL A 18 -7.85 7.86 -8.94
CA VAL A 18 -6.42 8.08 -8.72
C VAL A 18 -5.80 8.88 -9.87
N ASN A 19 -5.13 9.99 -9.56
CA ASN A 19 -4.35 10.71 -10.56
C ASN A 19 -2.98 10.05 -10.76
N HIS A 20 -2.91 9.04 -11.63
CA HIS A 20 -1.69 8.28 -11.93
C HIS A 20 -0.55 9.17 -12.44
N ALA A 21 -0.83 10.08 -13.37
CA ALA A 21 0.18 10.98 -13.91
C ALA A 21 0.78 11.88 -12.82
N GLY A 22 -0.07 12.40 -11.92
CA GLY A 22 0.35 13.19 -10.77
C GLY A 22 1.20 12.36 -9.79
N GLY A 23 0.78 11.13 -9.49
CA GLY A 23 1.50 10.24 -8.58
C GLY A 23 2.88 9.84 -9.09
N ILE A 24 2.99 9.49 -10.38
CA ILE A 24 4.26 9.17 -11.04
C ILE A 24 5.20 10.38 -11.04
N ALA A 25 4.69 11.58 -11.32
CA ALA A 25 5.49 12.80 -11.30
C ALA A 25 6.09 13.09 -9.91
N ARG A 26 5.37 12.77 -8.82
CA ARG A 26 5.86 12.92 -7.44
C ARG A 26 6.99 11.94 -7.10
N LEU A 27 7.06 10.81 -7.80
CA LEU A 27 8.09 9.80 -7.65
C LEU A 27 9.17 9.92 -8.73
N MET A 28 9.45 11.16 -9.17
CA MET A 28 10.49 11.48 -10.15
C MET A 28 10.35 10.70 -11.49
N GLY A 29 9.11 10.32 -11.85
CA GLY A 29 8.86 9.54 -13.07
C GLY A 29 8.89 8.02 -12.88
N ASP A 30 9.11 7.52 -11.66
CA ASP A 30 9.17 6.08 -11.39
C ASP A 30 7.77 5.46 -11.28
N GLY A 31 7.26 5.00 -12.42
CA GLY A 31 5.98 4.28 -12.50
C GLY A 31 5.99 2.92 -11.78
N ALA A 32 7.14 2.26 -11.65
CA ALA A 32 7.25 0.98 -10.95
C ALA A 32 7.12 1.17 -9.43
N LEU A 33 7.77 2.20 -8.89
CA LEU A 33 7.61 2.61 -7.49
C LEU A 33 6.17 3.05 -7.22
N PHE A 34 5.57 3.84 -8.13
CA PHE A 34 4.17 4.23 -8.00
C PHE A 34 3.25 3.00 -7.95
N GLY A 35 3.47 2.02 -8.83
CA GLY A 35 2.73 0.75 -8.82
C GLY A 35 2.86 -0.01 -7.49
N ARG A 36 4.04 -0.03 -6.87
CA ARG A 36 4.24 -0.63 -5.52
C ARG A 36 3.43 0.11 -4.45
N VAL A 37 3.44 1.44 -4.48
CA VAL A 37 2.64 2.27 -3.55
C VAL A 37 1.15 2.00 -3.72
N LEU A 38 0.65 1.90 -4.96
CA LEU A 38 -0.75 1.55 -5.23
C LEU A 38 -1.11 0.15 -4.71
N ALA A 39 -0.24 -0.84 -4.92
CA ALA A 39 -0.46 -2.20 -4.45
C ALA A 39 -0.50 -2.27 -2.91
N ARG A 40 0.41 -1.55 -2.23
CA ARG A 40 0.43 -1.43 -0.77
C ARG A 40 -0.84 -0.76 -0.25
N PHE A 41 -1.23 0.37 -0.85
CA PHE A 41 -2.46 1.07 -0.49
C PHE A 41 -3.68 0.13 -0.59
N ARG A 42 -3.78 -0.60 -1.69
CA ARG A 42 -4.86 -1.56 -1.92
C ARG A 42 -4.89 -2.67 -0.86
N ASN A 43 -3.77 -3.14 -0.36
CA ASN A 43 -3.74 -4.22 0.63
C ASN A 43 -4.07 -3.69 2.04
N GLU A 44 -3.43 -2.60 2.45
CA GLU A 44 -3.51 -2.07 3.81
C GLU A 44 -4.85 -1.40 4.13
N TYR A 45 -5.46 -0.70 3.16
CA TYR A 45 -6.60 0.19 3.44
C TYR A 45 -7.96 -0.39 3.05
N ARG A 46 -8.03 -1.66 2.60
CA ARG A 46 -9.31 -2.33 2.24
C ARG A 46 -10.39 -2.23 3.32
N GLN A 47 -9.98 -2.30 4.59
CA GLN A 47 -10.87 -2.28 5.74
C GLN A 47 -10.87 -0.94 6.49
N ALA A 48 -10.19 0.09 5.97
CA ALA A 48 -9.99 1.35 6.69
C ALA A 48 -11.32 2.04 7.03
N ALA A 49 -12.24 2.15 6.07
CA ALA A 49 -13.55 2.76 6.30
C ALA A 49 -14.39 1.99 7.35
N ALA A 50 -14.33 0.65 7.33
CA ALA A 50 -15.01 -0.19 8.31
C ALA A 50 -14.40 -0.02 9.72
N GLY A 51 -13.08 0.07 9.83
CA GLY A 51 -12.39 0.34 11.08
C GLY A 51 -12.74 1.70 11.68
N ILE A 52 -12.78 2.75 10.84
CA ILE A 52 -13.16 4.11 11.28
C ILE A 52 -14.60 4.12 11.80
N ARG A 53 -15.54 3.51 11.07
CA ARG A 53 -16.94 3.40 11.50
C ARG A 53 -17.06 2.66 12.82
N THR A 54 -16.37 1.52 12.96
CA THR A 54 -16.39 0.73 14.20
C THR A 54 -15.87 1.53 15.38
N ALA A 55 -14.75 2.24 15.22
CA ALA A 55 -14.19 3.09 16.28
C ALA A 55 -15.16 4.22 16.67
N HIS A 56 -15.82 4.83 15.68
CA HIS A 56 -16.85 5.84 15.94
C HIS A 56 -18.06 5.28 16.69
N ASP A 57 -18.62 4.15 16.25
CA ASP A 57 -19.79 3.51 16.87
C ASP A 57 -19.49 3.03 18.30
N GLN A 58 -18.23 2.70 18.60
CA GLN A 58 -17.75 2.36 19.95
C GLN A 58 -17.49 3.60 20.84
N GLY A 59 -17.63 4.81 20.30
CA GLY A 59 -17.33 6.06 21.00
C GLY A 59 -15.84 6.38 21.10
N ASP A 60 -14.95 5.57 20.51
CA ASP A 60 -13.51 5.81 20.47
C ASP A 60 -13.14 6.81 19.37
N THR A 61 -13.46 8.07 19.67
CA THR A 61 -13.22 9.20 18.75
C THR A 61 -11.73 9.41 18.49
N ALA A 62 -10.86 9.08 19.46
CA ALA A 62 -9.41 9.21 19.30
C ALA A 62 -8.86 8.21 18.28
N LEU A 63 -9.29 6.95 18.36
CA LEU A 63 -8.94 5.93 17.38
C LEU A 63 -9.52 6.25 16.00
N ALA A 64 -10.79 6.66 15.94
CA ALA A 64 -11.44 7.04 14.68
C ALA A 64 -10.68 8.18 13.97
N LEU A 65 -10.28 9.22 14.71
CA LEU A 65 -9.48 10.33 14.18
C LEU A 65 -8.12 9.88 13.68
N ARG A 66 -7.42 9.00 14.42
CA ARG A 66 -6.13 8.45 13.99
C ARG A 66 -6.26 7.69 12.69
N LEU A 67 -7.24 6.80 12.58
CA LEU A 67 -7.49 6.00 11.37
C LEU A 67 -7.82 6.88 10.16
N VAL A 68 -8.68 7.90 10.35
CA VAL A 68 -8.99 8.88 9.30
C VAL A 68 -7.75 9.65 8.88
N HIS A 69 -6.93 10.09 9.83
CA HIS A 69 -5.71 10.83 9.54
C HIS A 69 -4.72 9.99 8.72
N THR A 70 -4.53 8.72 9.09
CA THR A 70 -3.69 7.78 8.34
C THR A 70 -4.25 7.57 6.92
N LEU A 71 -5.54 7.31 6.77
CA LEU A 71 -6.18 7.14 5.46
C LEU A 71 -6.05 8.40 4.59
N LYS A 72 -6.18 9.60 5.18
CA LYS A 72 -6.00 10.89 4.50
C LYS A 72 -4.59 11.04 3.94
N GLY A 73 -3.58 10.70 4.74
CA GLY A 73 -2.18 10.73 4.32
C GLY A 73 -1.91 9.76 3.17
N ALA A 74 -2.38 8.52 3.31
CA ALA A 74 -2.25 7.50 2.28
C ALA A 74 -2.96 7.89 0.97
N ALA A 75 -4.18 8.42 1.03
CA ALA A 75 -4.91 8.94 -0.12
C ALA A 75 -4.18 10.12 -0.79
N GLY A 76 -3.47 10.94 -0.01
CA GLY A 76 -2.61 12.00 -0.54
C GLY A 76 -1.40 11.47 -1.30
N MET A 77 -0.80 10.37 -0.85
CA MET A 77 0.36 9.76 -1.49
C MET A 77 0.04 9.19 -2.87
N ILE A 78 -1.13 8.57 -3.02
CA ILE A 78 -1.60 8.02 -4.29
C ILE A 78 -2.36 9.05 -5.15
N GLU A 79 -2.39 10.32 -4.75
CA GLU A 79 -3.17 11.36 -5.43
C GLU A 79 -4.67 11.00 -5.63
N ALA A 80 -5.25 10.27 -4.68
CA ALA A 80 -6.68 9.98 -4.62
C ALA A 80 -7.42 11.18 -4.02
N VAL A 81 -7.52 12.26 -4.80
CA VAL A 81 -8.05 13.56 -4.36
C VAL A 81 -9.47 13.48 -3.78
N PRO A 82 -10.44 12.78 -4.40
CA PRO A 82 -11.79 12.66 -3.84
C PRO A 82 -11.79 11.97 -2.46
N LEU A 83 -11.08 10.85 -2.33
CA LEU A 83 -10.94 10.13 -1.06
C LEU A 83 -10.26 10.99 0.01
N ARG A 84 -9.19 11.71 -0.33
CA ARG A 84 -8.49 12.62 0.59
C ARG A 84 -9.43 13.72 1.11
N ARG A 85 -10.21 14.34 0.22
CA ARG A 85 -11.20 15.37 0.61
C ARG A 85 -12.26 14.80 1.54
N GLN A 86 -12.77 13.60 1.24
CA GLN A 86 -13.79 12.98 2.07
C GLN A 86 -13.25 12.59 3.44
N ALA A 87 -12.00 12.13 3.54
CA ALA A 87 -11.33 11.90 4.81
C ALA A 87 -11.17 13.19 5.63
N ASP A 88 -10.87 14.32 4.99
CA ASP A 88 -10.76 15.62 5.66
C ASP A 88 -12.11 16.09 6.25
N ILE A 89 -13.21 15.86 5.51
CA ILE A 89 -14.57 16.15 5.98
C ILE A 89 -14.91 15.30 7.21
N VAL A 90 -14.65 13.99 7.15
CA VAL A 90 -14.89 13.07 8.29
C VAL A 90 -14.03 13.47 9.49
N GLU A 91 -12.77 13.84 9.29
CA GLU A 91 -11.88 14.31 10.37
C GLU A 91 -12.47 15.56 11.06
N GLY A 92 -12.98 16.51 10.28
CA GLY A 92 -13.64 17.71 10.78
C GLY A 92 -14.90 17.42 11.60
N LEU A 93 -15.75 16.52 11.10
CA LEU A 93 -17.00 16.13 11.78
C LEU A 93 -16.72 15.39 13.10
N LEU A 94 -15.72 14.49 13.11
CA LEU A 94 -15.31 13.77 14.33
C LEU A 94 -14.71 14.71 15.39
N ARG A 95 -13.96 15.75 14.99
CA ARG A 95 -13.44 16.76 15.93
C ARG A 95 -14.53 17.69 16.45
N GLY A 96 -15.46 18.10 15.58
CA GLY A 96 -16.49 19.08 15.91
C GLY A 96 -17.68 18.50 16.68
N GLY A 97 -17.91 17.19 16.60
CA GLY A 97 -19.02 16.51 17.27
C GLY A 97 -20.40 16.93 16.76
N ALA A 98 -20.47 17.61 15.61
CA ALA A 98 -21.69 18.16 15.04
C ALA A 98 -21.79 17.83 13.55
N GLY A 99 -22.97 17.37 13.12
CA GLY A 99 -23.27 17.03 11.72
C GLY A 99 -23.49 15.53 11.50
N ASP A 100 -23.73 15.17 10.24
CA ASP A 100 -24.01 13.79 9.82
C ASP A 100 -22.70 13.01 9.60
N VAL A 101 -22.17 12.45 10.69
CA VAL A 101 -20.96 11.61 10.68
C VAL A 101 -21.23 10.31 9.92
N HIS A 102 -22.34 9.62 10.17
CA HIS A 102 -22.68 8.35 9.52
C HIS A 102 -22.81 8.50 8.00
N GLY A 103 -23.51 9.51 7.50
CA GLY A 103 -23.61 9.75 6.05
C GLY A 103 -22.28 10.15 5.42
N SER A 104 -21.39 10.82 6.17
CA SER A 104 -20.05 11.14 5.70
C SER A 104 -19.10 9.94 5.71
N LEU A 105 -19.27 9.01 6.66
CA LEU A 105 -18.56 7.72 6.68
C LEU A 105 -19.01 6.81 5.53
N ALA A 106 -20.30 6.82 5.17
CA ALA A 106 -20.80 6.11 4.00
C ALA A 106 -20.14 6.63 2.71
N ARG A 107 -20.13 7.96 2.52
CA ARG A 107 -19.42 8.58 1.38
C ARG A 107 -17.91 8.28 1.37
N LEU A 108 -17.28 8.22 2.54
CA LEU A 108 -15.86 7.83 2.65
C LEU A 108 -15.64 6.40 2.17
N GLN A 109 -16.54 5.49 2.54
CA GLN A 109 -16.51 4.11 2.07
C GLN A 109 -16.69 4.03 0.56
N ASP A 110 -17.65 4.75 -0.02
CA ASP A 110 -17.91 4.76 -1.47
C ASP A 110 -16.67 5.22 -2.26
N GLU A 111 -16.00 6.28 -1.81
CA GLU A 111 -14.78 6.79 -2.45
C GLU A 111 -13.61 5.80 -2.31
N LEU A 112 -13.47 5.15 -1.14
CA LEU A 112 -12.46 4.12 -0.93
C LEU A 112 -12.71 2.92 -1.85
N GLU A 113 -13.95 2.45 -1.96
CA GLU A 113 -14.34 1.36 -2.85
C GLU A 113 -14.13 1.72 -4.32
N ARG A 114 -14.35 2.97 -4.71
CA ARG A 114 -14.05 3.46 -6.08
C ARG A 114 -12.55 3.36 -6.37
N VAL A 115 -11.70 3.82 -5.44
CA VAL A 115 -10.24 3.68 -5.57
C VAL A 115 -9.85 2.20 -5.65
N LEU A 116 -10.34 1.35 -4.75
CA LEU A 116 -10.01 -0.07 -4.74
C LEU A 116 -10.42 -0.78 -6.02
N ARG A 117 -11.61 -0.48 -6.57
CA ARG A 117 -12.07 -1.03 -7.86
C ARG A 117 -11.16 -0.62 -9.01
N GLU A 118 -10.71 0.62 -9.06
CA GLU A 118 -9.75 1.08 -10.06
C GLU A 118 -8.41 0.34 -9.94
N LEU A 119 -7.89 0.19 -8.72
CA LEU A 119 -6.64 -0.53 -8.48
C LEU A 119 -6.76 -2.04 -8.79
N ASP A 120 -7.91 -2.64 -8.51
CA ASP A 120 -8.20 -4.04 -8.88
C ASP A 120 -8.32 -4.22 -10.39
N ALA A 121 -8.95 -3.28 -11.12
CA ALA A 121 -9.01 -3.30 -12.57
C ALA A 121 -7.61 -3.15 -13.21
N LEU A 122 -6.76 -2.26 -12.67
CA LEU A 122 -5.39 -2.08 -13.15
C LEU A 122 -4.55 -3.35 -12.96
N ALA A 123 -4.73 -4.04 -11.84
CA ALA A 123 -4.08 -5.32 -11.58
C ALA A 123 -4.50 -6.43 -12.58
N LEU A 124 -5.71 -6.34 -13.16
CA LEU A 124 -6.23 -7.28 -14.16
C LEU A 124 -5.82 -6.93 -15.59
N THR A 125 -5.57 -5.64 -15.89
CA THR A 125 -5.18 -5.17 -17.25
C THR A 125 -3.68 -5.21 -17.52
N LEU A 126 -2.87 -5.30 -16.48
CA LEU A 126 -1.47 -5.69 -16.64
C LEU A 126 -1.47 -7.17 -17.07
N PRO A 127 -0.76 -7.58 -18.15
CA PRO A 127 -0.55 -9.01 -18.38
C PRO A 127 0.02 -9.57 -17.10
N GLU A 128 -0.66 -10.55 -16.54
CA GLU A 128 -0.30 -11.15 -15.26
C GLU A 128 1.21 -11.38 -15.21
N ARG A 129 1.95 -10.55 -14.47
CA ARG A 129 3.03 -11.10 -13.66
C ARG A 129 2.29 -11.83 -12.54
N ARG A 130 1.87 -13.03 -12.90
CA ARG A 130 0.98 -13.91 -12.15
C ARG A 130 1.46 -13.98 -10.69
N PRO A 131 0.57 -13.89 -9.69
CA PRO A 131 0.89 -14.43 -8.39
C PRO A 131 1.08 -15.93 -8.60
N ALA A 132 2.30 -16.44 -8.44
CA ALA A 132 2.53 -17.88 -8.48
C ALA A 132 1.78 -18.51 -7.29
N ALA A 133 0.57 -19.00 -7.55
CA ALA A 133 -0.09 -20.00 -6.72
C ALA A 133 0.72 -21.31 -6.81
N PRO A 134 0.62 -22.19 -5.80
CA PRO A 134 1.71 -23.07 -5.37
C PRO A 134 1.97 -24.16 -6.41
N ALA A 135 3.13 -24.11 -7.06
CA ALA A 135 3.67 -25.24 -7.79
C ALA A 135 4.69 -25.94 -6.86
N GLN A 136 4.32 -27.09 -6.32
CA GLN A 136 5.29 -28.12 -5.93
C GLN A 136 5.30 -29.20 -7.01
N PRO A 137 6.43 -29.89 -7.27
CA PRO A 137 7.76 -29.39 -7.63
C PRO A 137 8.17 -29.90 -9.04
N PRO A 138 9.33 -29.50 -9.58
CA PRO A 138 10.51 -30.33 -9.36
C PRO A 138 11.74 -29.55 -8.90
N ALA A 139 12.43 -30.16 -7.94
CA ALA A 139 13.73 -29.82 -7.36
C ALA A 139 14.72 -29.03 -8.24
N GLU A 140 14.62 -27.70 -8.22
CA GLU A 140 15.75 -26.79 -8.43
C GLU A 140 15.62 -25.62 -7.42
N MET A 141 16.44 -25.72 -6.37
CA MET A 141 16.70 -24.78 -5.26
C MET A 141 15.95 -23.42 -5.32
N ASP A 142 14.83 -23.32 -4.61
CA ASP A 142 14.09 -22.08 -4.34
C ASP A 142 14.99 -21.10 -3.56
N HIS A 143 15.62 -20.13 -4.22
CA HIS A 143 16.28 -18.97 -3.58
C HIS A 143 15.40 -17.70 -3.61
N ALA A 144 14.17 -17.80 -4.10
CA ALA A 144 13.30 -16.67 -4.43
C ALA A 144 13.00 -15.72 -3.26
N ILE A 145 12.97 -16.23 -2.02
CA ILE A 145 12.74 -15.39 -0.83
C ILE A 145 14.00 -14.66 -0.37
N VAL A 146 15.17 -15.29 -0.51
CA VAL A 146 16.47 -14.69 -0.18
C VAL A 146 16.82 -13.61 -1.20
N ASP A 147 16.61 -13.87 -2.49
CA ASP A 147 16.82 -12.87 -3.55
C ASP A 147 15.94 -11.64 -3.36
N ARG A 148 14.67 -11.86 -2.98
CA ARG A 148 13.75 -10.76 -2.67
C ARG A 148 14.17 -9.98 -1.44
N LEU A 149 14.66 -10.66 -0.41
CA LEU A 149 15.21 -9.99 0.78
C LEU A 149 16.44 -9.16 0.41
N MET A 150 17.37 -9.70 -0.37
CA MET A 150 18.57 -8.98 -0.82
C MET A 150 18.22 -7.72 -1.62
N ALA A 151 17.20 -7.78 -2.50
CA ALA A 151 16.73 -6.61 -3.23
C ALA A 151 16.15 -5.52 -2.31
N LEU A 152 15.33 -5.91 -1.33
CA LEU A 152 14.77 -4.96 -0.37
C LEU A 152 15.85 -4.31 0.51
N LEU A 153 16.88 -5.06 0.87
CA LEU A 153 18.02 -4.54 1.63
C LEU A 153 18.91 -3.60 0.80
N ASP A 154 19.15 -3.93 -0.47
CA ASP A 154 19.92 -3.07 -1.41
C ASP A 154 19.19 -1.75 -1.69
N GLU A 155 17.86 -1.79 -1.72
CA GLU A 155 16.99 -0.59 -1.83
C GLU A 155 16.83 0.17 -0.50
N GLY A 156 17.32 -0.36 0.63
CA GLY A 156 17.13 0.21 1.97
C GLY A 156 15.65 0.28 2.38
N ASN A 157 14.82 -0.62 1.86
CA ASN A 157 13.38 -0.60 2.04
C ASN A 157 12.98 -1.24 3.37
N GLY A 158 12.20 -0.51 4.18
CA GLY A 158 11.64 -0.99 5.45
C GLY A 158 10.75 -2.23 5.32
N ASP A 159 10.21 -2.52 4.13
CA ASP A 159 9.48 -3.75 3.84
C ASP A 159 10.37 -5.01 4.03
N ALA A 160 11.70 -4.87 4.09
CA ALA A 160 12.62 -5.95 4.47
C ALA A 160 12.34 -6.48 5.88
N VAL A 161 11.96 -5.60 6.83
CA VAL A 161 11.64 -5.96 8.21
C VAL A 161 10.41 -6.86 8.26
N ASP A 162 9.38 -6.51 7.50
CA ASP A 162 8.15 -7.29 7.41
C ASP A 162 8.41 -8.63 6.71
N LEU A 163 9.21 -8.65 5.64
CA LEU A 163 9.58 -9.88 4.94
C LEU A 163 10.36 -10.86 5.83
N VAL A 164 11.27 -10.37 6.67
CA VAL A 164 12.03 -11.19 7.62
C VAL A 164 11.13 -11.80 8.69
N ARG A 165 10.11 -11.06 9.15
CA ARG A 165 9.17 -11.52 10.18
C ARG A 165 8.16 -12.52 9.63
N GLU A 166 7.54 -12.20 8.50
CA GLU A 166 6.54 -13.05 7.85
C GLU A 166 7.18 -14.29 7.20
N GLY A 167 8.40 -14.15 6.69
CA GLY A 167 9.16 -15.19 5.99
C GLY A 167 10.03 -16.07 6.88
N ALA A 168 9.93 -15.95 8.22
CA ALA A 168 10.86 -16.55 9.18
C ALA A 168 11.16 -18.05 8.92
N GLY A 169 10.11 -18.86 8.73
CA GLY A 169 10.27 -20.30 8.50
C GLY A 169 10.96 -20.64 7.17
N ALA A 170 10.64 -19.92 6.10
CA ALA A 170 11.22 -20.15 4.79
C ALA A 170 12.66 -19.62 4.71
N LEU A 171 12.93 -18.45 5.30
CA LEU A 171 14.27 -17.89 5.39
C LEU A 171 15.19 -18.73 6.27
N ALA A 172 14.71 -19.22 7.43
CA ALA A 172 15.48 -20.13 8.27
C ALA A 172 15.76 -21.48 7.59
N ALA A 173 14.83 -21.98 6.78
CA ALA A 173 15.03 -23.21 6.01
C ALA A 173 16.10 -23.06 4.91
N GLN A 174 16.24 -21.87 4.31
CA GLN A 174 17.19 -21.62 3.23
C GLN A 174 18.56 -21.10 3.72
N LEU A 175 18.56 -20.21 4.70
CA LEU A 175 19.79 -19.59 5.25
C LEU A 175 20.40 -20.43 6.38
N GLY A 176 19.61 -21.31 6.98
CA GLY A 176 19.90 -21.92 8.26
C GLY A 176 19.51 -21.00 9.42
N GLU A 177 19.10 -21.61 10.53
CA GLU A 177 18.50 -20.91 11.68
C GLU A 177 19.42 -19.86 12.31
N GLY A 178 20.73 -20.11 12.34
CA GLY A 178 21.73 -19.17 12.87
C GLY A 178 21.94 -17.95 11.97
N CYS A 179 22.02 -18.16 10.65
CA CYS A 179 22.19 -17.10 9.67
C CYS A 179 20.93 -16.23 9.61
N TYR A 180 19.75 -16.85 9.59
CA TYR A 180 18.48 -16.13 9.65
C TYR A 180 18.40 -15.21 10.87
N ARG A 181 18.77 -15.67 12.07
CA ARG A 181 18.78 -14.80 13.26
C ARG A 181 19.71 -13.60 13.12
N GLN A 182 20.91 -13.80 12.58
CA GLN A 182 21.84 -12.70 12.34
C GLN A 182 21.28 -11.68 11.34
N VAL A 183 20.68 -12.15 10.24
CA VAL A 183 20.00 -11.29 9.27
C VAL A 183 18.83 -10.57 9.93
N ALA A 184 18.02 -11.27 10.72
CA ALA A 184 16.87 -10.68 11.39
C ALA A 184 17.27 -9.59 12.40
N ASP A 185 18.29 -9.83 13.21
CA ASP A 185 18.80 -8.85 14.18
C ASP A 185 19.32 -7.58 13.49
N LEU A 186 20.05 -7.75 12.37
CA LEU A 186 20.54 -6.62 11.56
C LEU A 186 19.39 -5.84 10.94
N VAL A 187 18.42 -6.53 10.35
CA VAL A 187 17.25 -5.90 9.72
C VAL A 187 16.34 -5.20 10.73
N GLU A 188 16.11 -5.79 11.91
CA GLU A 188 15.37 -5.15 13.01
C GLU A 188 16.13 -3.96 13.61
N GLY A 189 17.46 -3.99 13.57
CA GLY A 189 18.34 -2.87 13.89
C GLY A 189 18.44 -1.80 12.80
N PHE A 190 17.72 -1.94 11.69
CA PHE A 190 17.81 -1.10 10.48
C PHE A 190 19.20 -1.08 9.82
N ASP A 191 20.05 -2.06 10.12
CA ASP A 191 21.35 -2.27 9.49
C ASP A 191 21.19 -3.11 8.21
N PHE A 192 20.61 -2.49 7.18
CA PHE A 192 20.32 -3.15 5.90
C PHE A 192 21.60 -3.49 5.12
N ASP A 193 22.62 -2.63 5.20
CA ASP A 193 23.92 -2.85 4.56
C ASP A 193 24.62 -4.08 5.16
N GLY A 194 24.64 -4.20 6.49
CA GLY A 194 25.19 -5.36 7.18
C GLY A 194 24.45 -6.65 6.85
N ALA A 195 23.10 -6.60 6.82
CA ALA A 195 22.28 -7.75 6.47
C ALA A 195 22.52 -8.22 5.02
N LEU A 196 22.67 -7.27 4.08
CA LEU A 196 22.92 -7.57 2.68
C LEU A 196 24.31 -8.17 2.44
N ALA A 197 25.33 -7.63 3.11
CA ALA A 197 26.69 -8.18 3.03
C ALA A 197 26.75 -9.64 3.48
N LEU A 198 26.05 -9.96 4.57
CA LEU A 198 25.98 -11.31 5.14
C LEU A 198 25.25 -12.30 4.21
N LEU A 199 24.21 -11.86 3.50
CA LEU A 199 23.53 -12.66 2.48
C LEU A 199 24.39 -12.86 1.23
N ARG A 200 25.10 -11.83 0.76
CA ARG A 200 26.00 -11.91 -0.42
C ARG A 200 27.17 -12.85 -0.20
N GLU A 201 27.76 -12.86 0.99
CA GLU A 201 28.86 -13.76 1.35
C GLU A 201 28.46 -15.25 1.26
N ARG A 202 27.18 -15.55 1.51
CA ARG A 202 26.64 -16.92 1.40
C ARG A 202 26.18 -17.31 0.01
N ALA A 203 25.73 -16.36 -0.81
CA ALA A 203 25.32 -16.61 -2.19
C ALA A 203 26.52 -16.83 -3.14
N GLY A 204 27.71 -16.34 -2.77
CA GLY A 204 28.95 -16.49 -3.54
C GLY A 204 29.88 -17.61 -3.10
N GLY A 205 29.47 -18.46 -2.15
CA GLY A 205 30.26 -19.54 -1.55
C GLY A 205 29.84 -20.94 -1.97
#